data_AF-A0A924ZS35-F1
#
_entry.id   AF-A0A924ZS35-F1
#
_cell.length_a   1.000
_cell.length_b   1.000
_cell.length_c   1.000
_cell.angle_alpha   90.00
_cell.angle_beta   90.00
_cell.angle_gamma   90.00
#
_symmetry.space_group_name_H-M   'P 1'
#
loop_
_entity.id
_entity.type
_entity.pdbx_description
1 polymer ?
#
loop_
_entity_poly.entity_id
_entity_poly.type
_entity_poly.pdbx_seq_one_letter_code
_entity_poly.pdbx_strand_id
1 'polypeptide(L)'
;DKIILLAEKLEVSYDNMVSLKLDNNLAPIGEILKSGILKEIPLEIFGIQENDLIDIIANAPAKVNAFISTIIEIAQHYNLTRESFFLASLRSYQEAHNNYFEDLEQKVLDFSKAFYVNIDTKISIEELTAILIEEYGYTIQELVFSEQEQLGDLRSIFVPKSKTLLLSLDIDEPQKAFILAKEIAYNYLEITERLYTFSWIKFDNFDQVLNNFYASYFAGALLIPRQKLIDELNIFLAKTDPKPQEMIALMSGFNVSPESFYQRLTNILPKDFQLKNLFFLRLSHKIGADTYQIKKELHITNQQEPHANEMNEHYCRRWVSIRTIEESLKQKKNHFFDAQISSYENSKNEYLVFSSATPDPFKLDCIRSISVGILITPAVKKKFKFMESNSIKKQVVGVTCETCAVKNCLERASPPIQLEQKTRNENTDLIVQQYMAKFS
;
A
#
# COMPACT_ATOMS: atom_id res chain seq x y z
N ASP A 1 -40.76 8.32 -35.78
CA ASP A 1 -40.26 8.96 -37.01
C ASP A 1 -38.76 8.77 -37.25
N LYS A 2 -37.85 9.33 -36.43
CA LYS A 2 -36.39 9.20 -36.68
C LYS A 2 -35.84 7.76 -36.67
N ILE A 3 -36.33 6.91 -35.77
CA ILE A 3 -35.88 5.51 -35.63
C ILE A 3 -36.33 4.66 -36.83
N ILE A 4 -37.54 4.89 -37.35
CA ILE A 4 -38.08 4.19 -38.53
C ILE A 4 -37.22 4.50 -39.75
N LEU A 5 -36.86 5.77 -39.93
CA LEU A 5 -36.03 6.22 -41.05
C LEU A 5 -34.61 5.62 -41.00
N LEU A 6 -34.05 5.46 -39.79
CA LEU A 6 -32.77 4.78 -39.58
C LEU A 6 -32.88 3.27 -39.85
N ALA A 7 -33.95 2.62 -39.39
CA ALA A 7 -34.20 1.19 -39.63
C ALA A 7 -34.27 0.87 -41.13
N GLU A 8 -35.01 1.70 -41.89
CA GLU A 8 -35.11 1.57 -43.35
C GLU A 8 -33.76 1.76 -44.06
N LYS A 9 -32.93 2.70 -43.60
CA LYS A 9 -31.62 2.98 -44.21
C LYS A 9 -30.53 1.98 -43.84
N LEU A 10 -30.66 1.34 -42.68
CA LEU A 10 -29.74 0.32 -42.18
C LEU A 10 -30.20 -1.11 -42.54
N GLU A 11 -31.31 -1.26 -43.26
CA GLU A 11 -31.91 -2.54 -43.66
C GLU A 11 -32.19 -3.49 -42.48
N VAL A 12 -32.57 -2.92 -41.34
CA VAL A 12 -32.93 -3.67 -40.11
C VAL A 12 -34.38 -3.40 -39.73
N SER A 13 -35.01 -4.35 -39.03
CA SER A 13 -36.40 -4.16 -38.59
C SER A 13 -36.49 -3.03 -37.56
N TYR A 14 -37.65 -2.37 -37.51
CA TYR A 14 -37.94 -1.40 -36.46
C TYR A 14 -37.78 -2.03 -35.06
N ASP A 15 -38.27 -3.26 -34.89
CA ASP A 15 -38.19 -4.00 -33.63
C ASP A 15 -36.74 -4.26 -33.20
N ASN A 16 -35.81 -4.48 -34.13
CA ASN A 16 -34.38 -4.61 -33.81
C ASN A 16 -33.79 -3.27 -33.32
N MET A 17 -34.22 -2.14 -33.88
CA MET A 17 -33.73 -0.81 -33.49
C MET A 17 -34.25 -0.33 -32.13
N VAL A 18 -35.39 -0.86 -31.67
CA VAL A 18 -35.98 -0.53 -30.36
C VAL A 18 -35.85 -1.66 -29.33
N SER A 19 -35.16 -2.74 -29.68
CA SER A 19 -35.00 -3.90 -28.81
C SER A 19 -34.21 -3.52 -27.55
N LEU A 20 -34.74 -3.91 -26.39
CA LEU A 20 -34.04 -3.85 -25.10
C LEU A 20 -33.05 -5.02 -24.90
N LYS A 21 -33.06 -5.98 -25.81
CA LYS A 21 -32.17 -7.15 -25.82
C LYS A 21 -31.19 -7.02 -26.97
N LEU A 22 -29.90 -7.00 -26.64
CA LEU A 22 -28.81 -7.04 -27.60
C LEU A 22 -28.80 -8.43 -28.28
N ASP A 23 -28.47 -8.48 -29.57
CA ASP A 23 -28.29 -9.73 -30.32
C ASP A 23 -27.26 -10.64 -29.64
N ASN A 24 -27.30 -11.96 -29.90
CA ASN A 24 -26.43 -12.95 -29.24
C ASN A 24 -24.93 -12.61 -29.26
N ASN A 25 -24.46 -11.89 -30.28
CA ASN A 25 -23.06 -11.43 -30.36
C ASN A 25 -22.75 -10.28 -29.39
N LEU A 26 -23.73 -9.45 -29.04
CA LEU A 26 -23.62 -8.28 -28.16
C LEU A 26 -24.24 -8.51 -26.78
N ALA A 27 -24.91 -9.65 -26.56
CA ALA A 27 -25.42 -10.06 -25.25
C ALA A 27 -24.37 -9.97 -24.13
N PRO A 28 -23.08 -10.34 -24.35
CA PRO A 28 -22.01 -10.10 -23.38
C PRO A 28 -21.84 -8.65 -22.94
N ILE A 29 -21.97 -7.70 -23.87
CA ILE A 29 -21.89 -6.26 -23.57
C ILE A 29 -23.06 -5.88 -22.67
N GLY A 30 -24.25 -6.39 -22.97
CA GLY A 30 -25.44 -6.19 -22.14
C GLY A 30 -25.27 -6.73 -20.73
N GLU A 31 -24.66 -7.91 -20.57
CA GLU A 31 -24.39 -8.51 -19.27
C GLU A 31 -23.36 -7.71 -18.47
N ILE A 32 -22.28 -7.26 -19.09
CA ILE A 32 -21.23 -6.44 -18.45
C ILE A 32 -21.77 -5.05 -18.06
N LEU A 33 -22.54 -4.40 -18.93
CA LEU A 33 -23.16 -3.11 -18.61
C LEU A 33 -24.22 -3.23 -17.50
N LYS A 34 -24.96 -4.35 -17.48
CA LYS A 34 -25.97 -4.62 -16.43
C LYS A 34 -25.37 -5.07 -15.11
N SER A 35 -24.23 -5.75 -15.12
CA SER A 35 -23.56 -6.19 -13.89
C SER A 35 -23.03 -5.03 -13.07
N GLY A 36 -22.85 -3.85 -13.69
CA GLY A 36 -22.32 -2.65 -13.04
C GLY A 36 -20.81 -2.69 -12.87
N ILE A 37 -20.12 -3.72 -13.37
CA ILE A 37 -18.68 -3.91 -13.17
C ILE A 37 -17.85 -2.75 -13.73
N LEU A 38 -18.28 -2.14 -14.84
CA LEU A 38 -17.58 -0.97 -15.42
C LEU A 38 -17.66 0.26 -14.52
N LYS A 39 -18.70 0.36 -13.69
CA LYS A 39 -18.82 1.43 -12.68
C LYS A 39 -18.02 1.14 -11.41
N GLU A 40 -17.64 -0.12 -11.20
CA GLU A 40 -16.79 -0.50 -10.06
C GLU A 40 -15.30 -0.37 -10.42
N ILE A 41 -14.92 -0.48 -11.69
CA ILE A 41 -13.53 -0.30 -12.13
C ILE A 41 -13.22 1.19 -12.26
N PRO A 42 -12.15 1.72 -11.63
CA PRO A 42 -11.79 3.14 -11.73
C PRO A 42 -11.08 3.44 -13.06
N LEU A 43 -11.79 3.29 -14.17
CA LEU A 43 -11.25 3.41 -15.54
C LEU A 43 -10.61 4.77 -15.80
N GLU A 44 -11.27 5.86 -15.38
CA GLU A 44 -10.78 7.23 -15.58
C GLU A 44 -9.41 7.46 -14.94
N ILE A 45 -9.18 6.86 -13.78
CA ILE A 45 -7.94 6.99 -13.01
C ILE A 45 -6.79 6.23 -13.67
N PHE A 46 -7.10 5.19 -14.44
CA PHE A 46 -6.16 4.50 -15.31
C PHE A 46 -6.03 5.16 -16.70
N GLY A 47 -6.74 6.26 -16.95
CA GLY A 47 -6.74 6.95 -18.23
C GLY A 47 -7.44 6.18 -19.34
N ILE A 48 -8.34 5.25 -19.00
CA ILE A 48 -9.13 4.46 -19.95
C ILE A 48 -10.49 5.11 -20.10
N GLN A 49 -10.87 5.48 -21.32
CA GLN A 49 -12.23 5.98 -21.57
C GLN A 49 -13.19 4.80 -21.73
N GLU A 50 -14.44 4.95 -21.27
CA GLU A 50 -15.46 3.90 -21.42
C GLU A 50 -15.66 3.51 -22.90
N ASN A 51 -15.58 4.47 -23.81
CA ASN A 51 -15.69 4.24 -25.25
C ASN A 51 -14.59 3.32 -25.79
N ASP A 52 -13.35 3.44 -25.29
CA ASP A 52 -12.25 2.58 -25.72
C ASP A 52 -12.54 1.11 -25.37
N LEU A 53 -13.15 0.88 -24.21
CA LEU A 53 -13.54 -0.47 -23.78
C LEU A 53 -14.69 -1.00 -24.65
N ILE A 54 -15.68 -0.16 -24.95
CA ILE A 54 -16.79 -0.52 -25.84
C ILE A 54 -16.26 -0.91 -27.23
N ASP A 55 -15.31 -0.14 -27.77
CA ASP A 55 -14.69 -0.43 -29.07
C ASP A 55 -13.92 -1.75 -29.06
N ILE A 56 -13.18 -2.06 -28.00
CA ILE A 56 -12.49 -3.35 -27.84
C ILE A 56 -13.50 -4.50 -27.85
N ILE A 57 -14.61 -4.38 -27.09
CA ILE A 57 -15.61 -5.44 -27.01
C ILE A 57 -16.35 -5.58 -28.35
N ALA A 58 -16.70 -4.48 -29.02
CA ALA A 58 -17.42 -4.49 -30.29
C ALA A 58 -16.64 -5.18 -31.43
N ASN A 59 -15.32 -5.02 -31.45
CA ASN A 59 -14.46 -5.61 -32.48
C ASN A 59 -14.26 -7.13 -32.34
N ALA A 60 -14.33 -7.68 -31.12
CA ALA A 60 -14.15 -9.12 -30.90
C ALA A 60 -15.02 -9.66 -29.74
N PRO A 61 -16.37 -9.60 -29.85
CA PRO A 61 -17.25 -9.79 -28.70
C PRO A 61 -17.09 -11.14 -28.00
N ALA A 62 -17.03 -12.23 -28.77
CA ALA A 62 -16.87 -13.58 -28.22
C ALA A 62 -15.53 -13.78 -27.50
N LYS A 63 -14.42 -13.24 -28.04
CA LYS A 63 -13.07 -13.38 -27.46
C LYS A 63 -12.92 -12.53 -26.21
N VAL A 64 -13.40 -11.29 -26.25
CA VAL A 64 -13.35 -10.36 -25.12
C VAL A 64 -14.27 -10.87 -24.00
N ASN A 65 -15.46 -11.39 -24.33
CA ASN A 65 -16.31 -12.02 -23.34
C ASN A 65 -15.63 -13.22 -22.67
N ALA A 66 -15.07 -14.15 -23.45
CA ALA A 66 -14.35 -15.30 -22.89
C ALA A 66 -13.19 -14.87 -21.97
N PHE A 67 -12.46 -13.82 -22.35
CA PHE A 67 -11.39 -13.25 -21.53
C PHE A 67 -11.92 -12.64 -20.21
N ILE A 68 -12.94 -11.78 -20.28
CA ILE A 68 -13.54 -11.14 -19.10
C ILE A 68 -14.16 -12.21 -18.17
N SER A 69 -14.90 -13.17 -18.71
CA SER A 69 -15.45 -14.28 -17.93
C SER A 69 -14.36 -15.09 -17.24
N THR A 70 -13.23 -15.36 -17.91
CA THR A 70 -12.08 -16.04 -17.28
C THR A 70 -11.53 -15.24 -16.11
N ILE A 71 -11.39 -13.92 -16.25
CA ILE A 71 -10.93 -13.04 -15.15
C ILE A 71 -11.93 -13.08 -13.98
N ILE A 72 -13.23 -13.04 -14.25
CA ILE A 72 -14.28 -13.10 -13.22
C ILE A 72 -14.27 -14.47 -12.52
N GLU A 73 -14.15 -15.57 -13.27
CA GLU A 73 -14.06 -16.92 -12.71
C GLU A 73 -12.82 -17.07 -11.82
N ILE A 74 -11.67 -16.55 -12.25
CA ILE A 74 -10.47 -16.49 -11.41
C ILE A 74 -10.75 -15.67 -10.16
N ALA A 75 -11.33 -14.48 -10.28
CA ALA A 75 -11.66 -13.64 -9.13
C ALA A 75 -12.57 -14.36 -8.13
N GLN A 76 -13.58 -15.09 -8.61
CA GLN A 76 -14.46 -15.90 -7.78
C GLN A 76 -13.72 -17.09 -7.13
N HIS A 77 -12.91 -17.82 -7.91
CA HIS A 77 -12.16 -18.97 -7.42
C HIS A 77 -11.11 -18.62 -6.36
N TYR A 78 -10.49 -17.44 -6.48
CA TYR A 78 -9.50 -16.93 -5.54
C TYR A 78 -10.11 -16.01 -4.47
N ASN A 79 -11.44 -15.96 -4.34
CA ASN A 79 -12.15 -15.12 -3.37
C ASN A 79 -11.71 -13.64 -3.37
N LEU A 80 -11.42 -13.08 -4.56
CA LEU A 80 -11.11 -11.66 -4.70
C LEU A 80 -12.36 -10.85 -4.38
N THR A 81 -12.32 -10.13 -3.25
CA THR A 81 -13.40 -9.23 -2.86
C THR A 81 -13.26 -7.89 -3.57
N ARG A 82 -14.36 -7.13 -3.64
CA ARG A 82 -14.37 -5.75 -4.14
C ARG A 82 -13.36 -4.87 -3.38
N GLU A 83 -13.23 -5.10 -2.08
CA GLU A 83 -12.25 -4.40 -1.23
C GLU A 83 -10.81 -4.68 -1.65
N SER A 84 -10.47 -5.95 -1.88
CA SER A 84 -9.14 -6.34 -2.36
C SER A 84 -8.85 -5.72 -3.73
N PHE A 85 -9.85 -5.66 -4.62
CA PHE A 85 -9.71 -5.03 -5.93
C PHE A 85 -9.45 -3.52 -5.84
N PHE A 86 -10.19 -2.78 -5.00
CA PHE A 86 -9.95 -1.34 -4.81
C PHE A 86 -8.59 -1.06 -4.19
N LEU A 87 -8.16 -1.85 -3.21
CA LEU A 87 -6.82 -1.69 -2.62
C LEU A 87 -5.70 -2.01 -3.63
N ALA A 88 -5.88 -3.04 -4.47
CA ALA A 88 -4.94 -3.35 -5.55
C ALA A 88 -4.91 -2.24 -6.63
N SER A 89 -6.07 -1.66 -6.96
CA SER A 89 -6.19 -0.55 -7.89
C SER A 89 -5.48 0.70 -7.35
N LEU A 90 -5.67 1.02 -6.06
CA LEU A 90 -4.97 2.13 -5.41
C LEU A 90 -3.45 1.93 -5.47
N ARG A 91 -2.95 0.73 -5.16
CA ARG A 91 -1.51 0.44 -5.26
C ARG A 91 -0.98 0.65 -6.67
N SER A 92 -1.70 0.15 -7.68
CA SER A 92 -1.34 0.34 -9.08
C SER A 92 -1.32 1.82 -9.48
N TYR A 93 -2.28 2.60 -8.98
CA TYR A 93 -2.31 4.05 -9.15
C TYR A 93 -1.10 4.74 -8.49
N GLN A 94 -0.76 4.36 -7.26
CA GLN A 94 0.42 4.87 -6.57
C GLN A 94 1.71 4.52 -7.34
N GLU A 95 1.85 3.29 -7.81
CA GLU A 95 2.98 2.82 -8.62
C GLU A 95 3.17 3.66 -9.90
N ALA A 96 2.08 3.88 -10.65
CA ALA A 96 2.10 4.68 -11.87
C ALA A 96 2.63 6.11 -11.63
N HIS A 97 2.41 6.65 -10.44
CA HIS A 97 2.86 7.99 -10.02
C HIS A 97 4.19 7.98 -9.27
N ASN A 98 4.90 6.84 -9.18
CA ASN A 98 6.05 6.65 -8.30
C ASN A 98 5.77 7.04 -6.84
N ASN A 99 4.50 6.92 -6.44
CA ASN A 99 3.93 7.29 -5.15
C ASN A 99 4.25 8.73 -4.72
N TYR A 100 4.33 9.66 -5.68
CA TYR A 100 4.55 11.08 -5.42
C TYR A 100 3.54 11.94 -6.19
N PHE A 101 2.90 12.88 -5.49
CA PHE A 101 1.78 13.69 -5.97
C PHE A 101 2.10 15.17 -5.77
N GLU A 102 2.66 15.81 -6.81
CA GLU A 102 3.17 17.20 -6.74
C GLU A 102 2.07 18.21 -6.40
N ASP A 103 0.86 17.97 -6.88
CA ASP A 103 -0.32 18.77 -6.59
C ASP A 103 -0.65 18.77 -5.10
N LEU A 104 -0.61 17.60 -4.44
CA LEU A 104 -0.84 17.50 -3.00
C LEU A 104 0.27 18.17 -2.18
N GLU A 105 1.53 18.03 -2.59
CA GLU A 105 2.66 18.74 -1.97
C GLU A 105 2.47 20.25 -2.06
N GLN A 106 2.06 20.76 -3.24
CA GLN A 106 1.76 22.17 -3.44
C GLN A 106 0.58 22.62 -2.58
N LYS A 107 -0.49 21.82 -2.47
CA LYS A 107 -1.64 22.12 -1.61
C LYS A 107 -1.26 22.22 -0.13
N VAL A 108 -0.29 21.44 0.35
CA VAL A 108 0.23 21.59 1.72
C VAL A 108 0.93 22.94 1.88
N LEU A 109 1.74 23.37 0.91
CA LEU A 109 2.40 24.68 0.95
C LEU A 109 1.40 25.83 0.89
N ASP A 110 0.37 25.70 0.06
CA ASP A 110 -0.68 26.70 -0.08
C ASP A 110 -1.52 26.81 1.19
N PHE A 111 -1.88 25.67 1.81
CA PHE A 111 -2.52 25.60 3.12
C PHE A 111 -1.66 26.31 4.18
N SER A 112 -0.37 25.97 4.23
CA SER A 112 0.55 26.52 5.24
C SER A 112 0.66 28.05 5.14
N LYS A 113 0.66 28.59 3.93
CA LYS A 113 0.63 30.04 3.69
C LYS A 113 -0.72 30.66 4.06
N ALA A 114 -1.83 30.02 3.70
CA ALA A 114 -3.17 30.55 3.93
C ALA A 114 -3.51 30.65 5.43
N PHE A 115 -3.11 29.65 6.22
CA PHE A 115 -3.38 29.57 7.65
C PHE A 115 -2.19 30.00 8.52
N TYR A 116 -1.13 30.55 7.92
CA TYR A 116 0.10 30.99 8.60
C TYR A 116 0.78 29.90 9.45
N VAL A 117 0.63 28.63 9.06
CA VAL A 117 1.23 27.48 9.73
C VAL A 117 2.70 27.38 9.37
N ASN A 118 3.57 27.40 10.37
CA ASN A 118 5.00 27.25 10.16
C ASN A 118 5.40 25.76 10.12
N ILE A 119 5.42 25.20 8.91
CA ILE A 119 5.79 23.81 8.66
C ILE A 119 7.25 23.48 8.98
N ASP A 120 8.16 24.44 9.05
CA ASP A 120 9.56 24.17 9.40
C ASP A 120 9.70 23.82 10.90
N THR A 121 8.73 24.23 11.70
CA THR A 121 8.63 23.93 13.13
C THR A 121 7.66 22.79 13.42
N LYS A 122 7.66 22.29 14.67
CA LYS A 122 6.67 21.30 15.10
C LYS A 122 5.31 21.98 15.16
N ILE A 123 4.39 21.56 14.28
CA ILE A 123 2.98 21.97 14.33
C ILE A 123 2.36 21.37 15.59
N SER A 124 1.71 22.22 16.39
CA SER A 124 1.13 21.79 17.66
C SER A 124 -0.26 21.19 17.47
N ILE A 125 -0.70 20.35 18.40
CA ILE A 125 -2.05 19.79 18.37
C ILE A 125 -3.09 20.90 18.55
N GLU A 126 -2.78 21.88 19.38
CA GLU A 126 -3.59 23.07 19.62
C GLU A 126 -3.78 23.90 18.35
N GLU A 127 -2.73 24.08 17.55
CA GLU A 127 -2.79 24.79 16.27
C GLU A 127 -3.70 24.05 15.26
N LEU A 128 -3.51 22.74 15.08
CA LEU A 128 -4.38 21.92 14.21
C LEU A 128 -5.84 21.91 14.69
N THR A 129 -6.03 21.92 16.01
CA THR A 129 -7.35 21.93 16.64
C THR A 129 -8.05 23.27 16.43
N ALA A 130 -7.32 24.38 16.63
CA ALA A 130 -7.83 25.74 16.42
C ALA A 130 -8.30 25.92 14.97
N ILE A 131 -7.51 25.49 13.98
CA ILE A 131 -7.90 25.55 12.56
C ILE A 131 -9.21 24.78 12.31
N LEU A 132 -9.33 23.55 12.82
CA LEU A 132 -10.56 22.77 12.65
C LEU A 132 -11.78 23.44 13.30
N ILE A 133 -11.63 24.01 14.48
CA ILE A 133 -12.72 24.65 15.22
C ILE A 133 -13.10 25.99 14.59
N GLU A 134 -12.13 26.89 14.39
CA GLU A 134 -12.35 28.28 13.99
C GLU A 134 -12.73 28.41 12.51
N GLU A 135 -12.06 27.66 11.64
CA GLU A 135 -12.21 27.81 10.18
C GLU A 135 -13.20 26.81 9.59
N TYR A 136 -13.23 25.59 10.14
CA TYR A 136 -14.09 24.52 9.62
C TYR A 136 -15.33 24.21 10.48
N GLY A 137 -15.44 24.85 11.65
CA GLY A 137 -16.60 24.74 12.54
C GLY A 137 -16.73 23.37 13.21
N TYR A 138 -15.62 22.72 13.51
CA TYR A 138 -15.62 21.43 14.20
C TYR A 138 -15.94 21.58 15.69
N THR A 139 -16.55 20.55 16.25
CA THR A 139 -16.52 20.29 17.70
C THR A 139 -15.66 19.06 17.94
N ILE A 140 -14.62 19.16 18.76
CA ILE A 140 -13.73 18.03 19.05
C ILE A 140 -14.00 17.52 20.47
N GLN A 141 -14.19 16.21 20.60
CA GLN A 141 -14.42 15.56 21.89
C GLN A 141 -13.55 14.30 21.99
N GLU A 142 -13.06 14.02 23.19
CA GLU A 142 -12.29 12.83 23.49
C GLU A 142 -13.15 11.87 24.32
N LEU A 143 -13.17 10.59 23.91
CA LEU A 143 -13.98 9.54 24.53
C LEU A 143 -13.16 8.26 24.70
N VAL A 144 -13.54 7.42 25.66
CA VAL A 144 -12.98 6.08 25.81
C VAL A 144 -13.73 5.13 24.88
N PHE A 145 -13.17 4.84 23.70
CA PHE A 145 -13.82 3.92 22.76
C PHE A 145 -13.78 2.47 23.25
N SER A 146 -12.78 2.13 24.06
CA SER A 146 -12.59 0.79 24.63
C SER A 146 -13.70 0.34 25.59
N GLU A 147 -14.62 1.22 26.02
CA GLU A 147 -15.83 0.84 26.76
C GLU A 147 -16.80 -0.01 25.91
N GLN A 148 -16.71 0.09 24.58
CA GLN A 148 -17.43 -0.77 23.64
C GLN A 148 -16.41 -1.63 22.89
N GLU A 149 -16.48 -2.95 23.07
CA GLU A 149 -15.52 -3.90 22.48
C GLU A 149 -15.37 -3.71 20.96
N GLN A 150 -16.47 -3.37 20.25
CA GLN A 150 -16.48 -3.18 18.80
C GLN A 150 -15.80 -1.87 18.35
N LEU A 151 -15.57 -0.92 19.25
CA LEU A 151 -14.92 0.37 18.96
C LEU A 151 -13.44 0.39 19.38
N GLY A 152 -12.94 -0.64 20.06
CA GLY A 152 -11.56 -0.67 20.59
C GLY A 152 -10.46 -0.50 19.55
N ASP A 153 -10.72 -0.89 18.30
CA ASP A 153 -9.79 -0.73 17.17
C ASP A 153 -9.87 0.65 16.47
N LEU A 154 -10.82 1.50 16.86
CA LEU A 154 -10.99 2.84 16.31
C LEU A 154 -10.19 3.90 17.09
N ARG A 155 -9.74 4.89 16.33
CA ARG A 155 -8.99 6.07 16.74
C ARG A 155 -9.83 7.33 16.66
N SER A 156 -10.71 7.42 15.66
CA SER A 156 -11.64 8.54 15.52
C SER A 156 -12.93 8.17 14.79
N ILE A 157 -13.96 8.97 15.07
CA ILE A 157 -15.26 8.98 14.39
C ILE A 157 -15.63 10.44 14.09
N PHE A 158 -15.84 10.77 12.81
CA PHE A 158 -16.39 12.06 12.41
C PHE A 158 -17.89 11.93 12.18
N VAL A 159 -18.67 12.82 12.79
CA VAL A 159 -20.13 12.89 12.66
C VAL A 159 -20.49 14.10 11.78
N PRO A 160 -20.82 13.91 10.48
CA PRO A 160 -20.97 15.02 9.53
C PRO A 160 -22.06 16.01 9.91
N LYS A 161 -23.20 15.51 10.42
CA LYS A 161 -24.37 16.32 10.74
C LYS A 161 -24.08 17.39 11.79
N SER A 162 -23.28 17.06 12.79
CA SER A 162 -22.91 17.97 13.89
C SER A 162 -21.49 18.52 13.75
N LYS A 163 -20.75 18.14 12.70
CA LYS A 163 -19.31 18.38 12.53
C LYS A 163 -18.50 18.01 13.79
N THR A 164 -18.90 16.92 14.45
CA THR A 164 -18.23 16.48 15.68
C THR A 164 -17.16 15.45 15.35
N LEU A 165 -15.92 15.72 15.73
CA LEU A 165 -14.83 14.75 15.68
C LEU A 165 -14.64 14.14 17.06
N LEU A 166 -14.97 12.85 17.17
CA LEU A 166 -14.72 12.04 18.35
C LEU A 166 -13.35 11.39 18.21
N LEU A 167 -12.49 11.58 19.20
CA LEU A 167 -11.16 11.00 19.27
C LEU A 167 -11.11 9.98 20.42
N SER A 168 -10.47 8.84 20.19
CA SER A 168 -10.23 7.88 21.26
C SER A 168 -9.18 8.44 22.23
N LEU A 169 -9.40 8.29 23.53
CA LEU A 169 -8.44 8.63 24.58
C LEU A 169 -7.20 7.71 24.60
N ASP A 170 -7.27 6.56 23.92
CA ASP A 170 -6.20 5.56 23.88
C ASP A 170 -5.13 5.87 22.81
N ILE A 171 -5.26 6.98 22.06
CA ILE A 171 -4.31 7.37 21.01
C ILE A 171 -3.20 8.27 21.56
N ASP A 172 -2.00 8.14 21.01
CA ASP A 172 -0.88 9.01 21.35
C ASP A 172 -0.94 10.37 20.62
N GLU A 173 -0.12 11.34 21.08
CA GLU A 173 -0.02 12.66 20.46
C GLU A 173 0.27 12.60 18.93
N PRO A 174 1.25 11.81 18.45
CA PRO A 174 1.48 11.64 17.01
C PRO A 174 0.26 11.18 16.22
N GLN A 175 -0.50 10.21 16.75
CA GLN A 175 -1.73 9.72 16.12
C GLN A 175 -2.81 10.79 16.10
N LYS A 176 -2.98 11.53 17.20
CA LYS A 176 -3.90 12.66 17.28
C LYS A 176 -3.57 13.73 16.25
N ALA A 177 -2.30 14.15 16.17
CA ALA A 177 -1.84 15.12 15.17
C ALA A 177 -2.12 14.63 13.74
N PHE A 178 -1.88 13.35 13.44
CA PHE A 178 -2.17 12.77 12.13
C PHE A 178 -3.67 12.78 11.79
N ILE A 179 -4.54 12.47 12.75
CA ILE A 179 -6.00 12.50 12.55
C ILE A 179 -6.47 13.93 12.28
N LEU A 180 -6.02 14.90 13.08
CA LEU A 180 -6.39 16.31 12.90
C LEU A 180 -5.91 16.84 11.55
N ALA A 181 -4.65 16.57 11.18
CA ALA A 181 -4.11 16.94 9.87
C ALA A 181 -4.88 16.31 8.70
N LYS A 182 -5.36 15.07 8.87
CA LYS A 182 -6.17 14.38 7.88
C LYS A 182 -7.58 14.98 7.77
N GLU A 183 -8.19 15.39 8.88
CA GLU A 183 -9.45 16.13 8.87
C GLU A 183 -9.33 17.48 8.18
N ILE A 184 -8.23 18.20 8.43
CA ILE A 184 -7.90 19.44 7.70
C ILE A 184 -7.80 19.15 6.21
N ALA A 185 -7.10 18.09 5.81
CA ALA A 185 -6.95 17.71 4.41
C ALA A 185 -8.32 17.49 3.73
N TYR A 186 -9.24 16.78 4.38
CA TYR A 186 -10.58 16.58 3.82
C TYR A 186 -11.32 17.90 3.57
N ASN A 187 -11.19 18.88 4.45
CA ASN A 187 -11.84 20.18 4.27
C ASN A 187 -11.11 21.05 3.23
N TYR A 188 -9.79 21.17 3.33
CA TYR A 188 -8.98 22.02 2.45
C TYR A 188 -8.96 21.54 0.98
N LEU A 189 -9.02 20.21 0.78
CA LEU A 189 -9.11 19.60 -0.55
C LEU A 189 -10.56 19.48 -1.03
N GLU A 190 -11.55 19.97 -0.27
CA GLU A 190 -12.98 19.93 -0.61
C GLU A 190 -13.51 18.51 -0.87
N ILE A 191 -12.97 17.52 -0.14
CA ILE A 191 -13.33 16.12 -0.29
C ILE A 191 -14.64 15.84 0.47
N THR A 192 -15.67 15.48 -0.29
CA THR A 192 -16.99 15.11 0.24
C THR A 192 -17.21 13.60 0.30
N GLU A 193 -16.70 12.84 -0.67
CA GLU A 193 -16.79 11.38 -0.73
C GLU A 193 -15.63 10.76 0.10
N ARG A 194 -15.86 10.53 1.39
CA ARG A 194 -14.81 10.18 2.35
C ARG A 194 -15.24 9.17 3.41
N LEU A 195 -14.24 8.62 4.09
CA LEU A 195 -14.40 7.76 5.25
C LEU A 195 -14.56 8.60 6.53
N TYR A 196 -15.47 8.14 7.39
CA TYR A 196 -15.82 8.81 8.65
C TYR A 196 -15.17 8.18 9.88
N THR A 197 -14.46 7.06 9.73
CA THR A 197 -13.76 6.40 10.83
C THR A 197 -12.30 6.17 10.50
N PHE A 198 -11.46 6.17 11.53
CA PHE A 198 -10.07 5.79 11.44
C PHE A 198 -9.74 4.89 12.62
N SER A 199 -9.18 3.68 12.49
CA SER A 199 -9.01 2.94 11.24
C SER A 199 -10.36 2.74 10.53
N TRP A 200 -10.36 2.70 9.21
CA TRP A 200 -11.61 2.52 8.46
C TRP A 200 -12.16 1.10 8.62
N ILE A 201 -13.49 0.97 8.59
CA ILE A 201 -14.19 -0.32 8.73
C ILE A 201 -14.57 -0.87 7.36
N LYS A 202 -15.19 -0.04 6.53
CA LYS A 202 -15.70 -0.37 5.20
C LYS A 202 -15.62 0.86 4.31
N PHE A 203 -15.53 0.64 3.01
CA PHE A 203 -15.70 1.65 1.97
C PHE A 203 -16.70 1.14 0.92
N ASP A 204 -17.49 2.06 0.37
CA ASP A 204 -18.58 1.72 -0.54
C ASP A 204 -18.19 1.80 -2.02
N ASN A 205 -17.21 2.65 -2.35
CA ASN A 205 -16.70 2.87 -3.70
C ASN A 205 -15.18 3.14 -3.69
N PHE A 206 -14.57 3.21 -4.87
CA PHE A 206 -13.14 3.46 -5.03
C PHE A 206 -12.75 4.89 -4.62
N ASP A 207 -13.61 5.89 -4.86
CA ASP A 207 -13.35 7.29 -4.54
C ASP A 207 -13.09 7.49 -3.05
N GLN A 208 -13.85 6.82 -2.17
CA GLN A 208 -13.59 6.85 -0.73
C GLN A 208 -12.19 6.34 -0.38
N VAL A 209 -11.70 5.30 -1.08
CA VAL A 209 -10.35 4.74 -0.87
C VAL A 209 -9.28 5.72 -1.34
N LEU A 210 -9.46 6.29 -2.52
CA LEU A 210 -8.55 7.26 -3.13
C LEU A 210 -8.50 8.58 -2.33
N ASN A 211 -9.64 9.14 -1.99
CA ASN A 211 -9.74 10.39 -1.24
C ASN A 211 -9.16 10.25 0.15
N ASN A 212 -9.37 9.10 0.79
CA ASN A 212 -8.72 8.77 2.05
C ASN A 212 -7.19 8.66 1.89
N PHE A 213 -6.70 8.15 0.75
CA PHE A 213 -5.27 8.17 0.42
C PHE A 213 -4.76 9.61 0.27
N TYR A 214 -5.42 10.47 -0.52
CA TYR A 214 -5.05 11.88 -0.68
C TYR A 214 -5.01 12.64 0.65
N ALA A 215 -6.04 12.48 1.47
CA ALA A 215 -6.08 13.09 2.80
C ALA A 215 -4.93 12.59 3.70
N SER A 216 -4.60 11.30 3.62
CA SER A 216 -3.47 10.71 4.38
C SER A 216 -2.11 11.18 3.85
N TYR A 217 -1.96 11.35 2.53
CA TYR A 217 -0.77 11.90 1.91
C TYR A 217 -0.55 13.35 2.34
N PHE A 218 -1.58 14.18 2.24
CA PHE A 218 -1.57 15.57 2.71
C PHE A 218 -1.18 15.66 4.18
N ALA A 219 -1.80 14.87 5.06
CA ALA A 219 -1.48 14.84 6.48
C ALA A 219 -0.01 14.46 6.73
N GLY A 220 0.50 13.45 6.01
CA GLY A 220 1.90 13.06 6.06
C GLY A 220 2.85 14.15 5.58
N ALA A 221 2.51 14.84 4.50
CA ALA A 221 3.31 15.93 3.95
C ALA A 221 3.30 17.20 4.82
N LEU A 222 2.17 17.48 5.49
CA LEU A 222 2.06 18.58 6.46
C LEU A 222 2.90 18.33 7.71
N LEU A 223 2.82 17.12 8.28
CA LEU A 223 3.54 16.76 9.51
C LEU A 223 5.01 16.41 9.28
N ILE A 224 5.37 16.00 8.06
CA ILE A 224 6.73 15.65 7.67
C ILE A 224 7.07 16.44 6.39
N PRO A 225 7.41 17.73 6.53
CA PRO A 225 7.67 18.62 5.41
C PRO A 225 8.79 18.10 4.52
N ARG A 226 8.57 18.17 3.20
CA ARG A 226 9.49 17.63 2.19
C ARG A 226 10.92 18.13 2.35
N GLN A 227 11.12 19.45 2.41
CA GLN A 227 12.46 20.04 2.45
C GLN A 227 13.23 19.64 3.72
N LYS A 228 12.57 19.75 4.88
CA LYS A 228 13.15 19.34 6.17
C LYS A 228 13.55 17.86 6.17
N LEU A 229 12.71 16.97 5.63
CA LEU A 229 13.05 15.56 5.51
C LEU A 229 14.23 15.31 4.57
N ILE A 230 14.29 16.01 3.43
CA ILE A 230 15.43 15.91 2.50
C ILE A 230 16.74 16.30 3.20
N ASP A 231 16.74 17.40 3.96
CA ASP A 231 17.94 17.90 4.64
C ASP A 231 18.44 16.92 5.71
N GLU A 232 17.54 16.42 6.57
CA GLU A 232 17.86 15.42 7.59
C GLU A 232 18.34 14.10 6.98
N LEU A 233 17.71 13.64 5.89
CA LEU A 233 18.15 12.44 5.17
C LEU A 233 19.52 12.62 4.54
N ASN A 234 19.82 13.78 3.95
CA ASN A 234 21.15 14.04 3.38
C ASN A 234 22.24 13.98 4.47
N ILE A 235 21.96 14.51 5.67
CA ILE A 235 22.86 14.41 6.82
C ILE A 235 23.07 12.94 7.22
N PHE A 236 21.99 12.18 7.35
CA PHE A 236 22.06 10.77 7.75
C PHE A 236 22.80 9.90 6.73
N LEU A 237 22.47 10.04 5.45
CA LEU A 237 23.03 9.24 4.34
C LEU A 237 24.51 9.55 4.07
N ALA A 238 24.99 10.73 4.48
CA ALA A 238 26.39 11.12 4.39
C ALA A 238 27.29 10.48 5.47
N LYS A 239 26.72 9.80 6.48
CA LYS A 239 27.47 9.13 7.54
C LYS A 239 28.09 7.82 7.03
N THR A 240 29.29 7.52 7.50
CA THR A 240 30.03 6.29 7.13
C THR A 240 29.68 5.08 7.98
N ASP A 241 29.16 5.28 9.19
CA ASP A 241 28.81 4.22 10.14
C ASP A 241 27.66 4.68 11.07
N PRO A 242 26.45 4.94 10.52
CA PRO A 242 25.30 5.40 11.30
C PRO A 242 24.85 4.32 12.28
N LYS A 243 24.62 4.72 13.53
CA LYS A 243 24.10 3.82 14.57
C LYS A 243 22.57 3.76 14.56
N PRO A 244 21.98 2.63 15.00
CA PRO A 244 20.53 2.49 15.09
C PRO A 244 19.81 3.64 15.81
N GLN A 245 20.42 4.16 16.87
CA GLN A 245 19.90 5.27 17.66
C GLN A 245 19.79 6.58 16.87
N GLU A 246 20.64 6.79 15.87
CA GLU A 246 20.63 7.99 15.04
C GLU A 246 19.43 7.98 14.08
N MET A 247 19.07 6.81 13.55
CA MET A 247 17.84 6.67 12.76
C MET A 247 16.59 6.86 13.64
N ILE A 248 16.61 6.32 14.86
CA ILE A 248 15.52 6.55 15.84
C ILE A 248 15.38 8.03 16.14
N ALA A 249 16.49 8.73 16.42
CA ALA A 249 16.48 10.17 16.69
C ALA A 249 15.96 10.98 15.49
N LEU A 250 16.37 10.61 14.27
CA LEU A 250 15.87 11.23 13.04
C LEU A 250 14.35 11.08 12.91
N MET A 251 13.81 9.89 13.15
CA MET A 251 12.35 9.66 13.12
C MET A 251 11.63 10.46 14.22
N SER A 252 12.16 10.45 15.44
CA SER A 252 11.58 11.18 16.58
C SER A 252 11.58 12.70 16.38
N GLY A 253 12.52 13.25 15.59
CA GLY A 253 12.58 14.66 15.26
C GLY A 253 11.34 15.22 14.55
N PHE A 254 10.54 14.35 13.91
CA PHE A 254 9.28 14.72 13.25
C PHE A 254 8.05 14.51 14.14
N ASN A 255 8.18 13.94 15.35
CA ASN A 255 7.06 13.65 16.25
C ASN A 255 5.93 12.83 15.61
N VAL A 256 6.29 11.83 14.80
CA VAL A 256 5.38 10.95 14.08
C VAL A 256 5.66 9.49 14.43
N SER A 257 4.69 8.61 14.17
CA SER A 257 4.92 7.17 14.26
C SER A 257 5.97 6.71 13.23
N PRO A 258 6.70 5.60 13.49
CA PRO A 258 7.57 5.02 12.48
C PRO A 258 6.82 4.69 11.17
N GLU A 259 5.56 4.26 11.26
CA GLU A 259 4.73 3.97 10.09
C GLU A 259 4.54 5.20 9.19
N SER A 260 4.18 6.34 9.79
CA SER A 260 4.02 7.62 9.07
C SER A 260 5.34 8.06 8.44
N PHE A 261 6.46 7.92 9.16
CA PHE A 261 7.79 8.26 8.66
C PHE A 261 8.19 7.40 7.45
N TYR A 262 8.07 6.07 7.55
CA TYR A 262 8.38 5.17 6.44
C TYR A 262 7.45 5.35 5.23
N GLN A 263 6.16 5.65 5.45
CA GLN A 263 5.25 6.00 4.34
C GLN A 263 5.68 7.31 3.66
N ARG A 264 6.14 8.31 4.42
CA ARG A 264 6.67 9.53 3.83
C ARG A 264 7.95 9.29 3.03
N LEU A 265 8.82 8.39 3.50
CA LEU A 265 10.01 7.99 2.76
C LEU A 265 9.65 7.43 1.37
N THR A 266 8.57 6.65 1.24
CA THR A 266 8.16 6.13 -0.06
C THR A 266 7.58 7.19 -0.99
N ASN A 267 7.31 8.41 -0.53
CA ASN A 267 6.99 9.55 -1.38
C ASN A 267 8.27 10.30 -1.80
N ILE A 268 9.16 10.58 -0.84
CA ILE A 268 10.33 11.46 -1.06
C ILE A 268 11.49 10.75 -1.75
N LEU A 269 11.76 9.48 -1.43
CA LEU A 269 12.89 8.75 -2.00
C LEU A 269 12.80 8.58 -3.54
N PRO A 270 11.63 8.24 -4.14
CA PRO A 270 11.51 8.19 -5.60
C PRO A 270 11.72 9.54 -6.28
N LYS A 271 11.15 10.61 -5.73
CA LYS A 271 11.16 11.95 -6.33
C LYS A 271 12.51 12.65 -6.15
N ASP A 272 12.95 12.83 -4.91
CA ASP A 272 14.09 13.70 -4.57
C ASP A 272 15.43 12.94 -4.57
N PHE A 273 15.38 11.63 -4.37
CA PHE A 273 16.58 10.79 -4.35
C PHE A 273 16.74 9.94 -5.61
N GLN A 274 15.76 9.94 -6.51
CA GLN A 274 15.69 9.11 -7.73
C GLN A 274 15.75 7.61 -7.41
N LEU A 275 15.33 7.21 -6.22
CA LEU A 275 15.30 5.82 -5.76
C LEU A 275 13.90 5.26 -6.01
N LYS A 276 13.63 4.85 -7.25
CA LYS A 276 12.29 4.38 -7.64
C LYS A 276 12.01 2.93 -7.28
N ASN A 277 13.06 2.12 -7.13
CA ASN A 277 12.95 0.70 -6.82
C ASN A 277 12.89 0.52 -5.30
N LEU A 278 11.69 0.67 -4.74
CA LEU A 278 11.41 0.60 -3.31
C LEU A 278 10.25 -0.35 -3.03
N PHE A 279 10.28 -0.94 -1.84
CA PHE A 279 9.09 -1.55 -1.24
C PHE A 279 8.84 -1.02 0.17
N PHE A 280 7.60 -1.09 0.61
CA PHE A 280 7.16 -0.87 1.98
C PHE A 280 6.43 -2.12 2.47
N LEU A 281 6.73 -2.57 3.69
CA LEU A 281 6.03 -3.67 4.34
C LEU A 281 5.59 -3.29 5.74
N ARG A 282 4.37 -3.68 6.10
CA ARG A 282 3.89 -3.72 7.49
C ARG A 282 3.60 -5.16 7.87
N LEU A 283 4.42 -5.72 8.73
CA LEU A 283 4.20 -7.01 9.36
C LEU A 283 3.46 -6.84 10.68
N SER A 284 2.62 -7.81 11.00
CA SER A 284 1.99 -7.98 12.30
C SER A 284 2.28 -9.38 12.82
N HIS A 285 2.54 -9.46 14.12
CA HIS A 285 2.84 -10.68 14.84
C HIS A 285 2.11 -10.64 16.19
N LYS A 286 1.32 -11.68 16.46
CA LYS A 286 0.75 -11.91 17.79
C LYS A 286 1.78 -12.67 18.63
N ILE A 287 2.10 -12.15 19.81
CA ILE A 287 3.09 -12.75 20.71
C ILE A 287 2.68 -14.21 21.01
N GLY A 288 3.63 -15.13 20.81
CA GLY A 288 3.43 -16.56 21.01
C GLY A 288 2.87 -17.32 19.81
N ALA A 289 2.43 -16.65 18.75
CA ALA A 289 2.14 -17.29 17.47
C ALA A 289 3.43 -17.59 16.71
N ASP A 290 3.45 -18.62 15.85
CA ASP A 290 4.57 -18.82 14.91
C ASP A 290 4.39 -18.03 13.61
N THR A 291 3.19 -17.51 13.35
CA THR A 291 2.89 -16.85 12.08
C THR A 291 3.18 -15.35 12.13
N TYR A 292 3.57 -14.82 10.96
CA TYR A 292 3.78 -13.39 10.73
C TYR A 292 2.95 -13.02 9.51
N GLN A 293 2.25 -11.90 9.57
CA GLN A 293 1.30 -11.50 8.53
C GLN A 293 1.70 -10.15 7.95
N ILE A 294 1.90 -10.07 6.64
CA ILE A 294 2.00 -8.78 5.95
C ILE A 294 0.59 -8.21 5.87
N LYS A 295 0.35 -7.11 6.60
CA LYS A 295 -0.95 -6.40 6.67
C LYS A 295 -1.06 -5.24 5.70
N LYS A 296 0.07 -4.78 5.15
CA LYS A 296 0.14 -3.74 4.13
C LYS A 296 1.46 -3.89 3.39
N GLU A 297 1.39 -3.74 2.08
CA GLU A 297 2.55 -3.68 1.21
C GLU A 297 2.32 -2.62 0.14
N LEU A 298 3.43 -2.08 -0.36
CA LEU A 298 3.48 -1.21 -1.53
C LEU A 298 4.82 -1.44 -2.20
N HIS A 299 4.81 -1.71 -3.49
CA HIS A 299 6.01 -1.67 -4.33
C HIS A 299 5.88 -0.42 -5.19
N ILE A 300 6.98 0.27 -5.50
CA ILE A 300 6.92 1.47 -6.35
C ILE A 300 7.14 1.13 -7.82
N THR A 301 7.89 0.07 -8.09
CA THR A 301 8.16 -0.46 -9.43
C THR A 301 7.94 -1.97 -9.42
N ASN A 302 7.20 -2.44 -10.41
CA ASN A 302 6.63 -3.80 -10.48
C ASN A 302 7.65 -4.95 -10.39
N GLN A 303 7.17 -6.12 -9.94
CA GLN A 303 7.83 -7.45 -9.89
C GLN A 303 9.07 -7.58 -8.98
N GLN A 304 9.10 -6.86 -7.86
CA GLN A 304 10.20 -6.93 -6.91
C GLN A 304 9.81 -7.69 -5.65
N GLU A 305 10.54 -8.75 -5.33
CA GLU A 305 10.45 -9.44 -4.05
C GLU A 305 10.73 -8.46 -2.88
N PRO A 306 10.06 -8.60 -1.72
CA PRO A 306 9.10 -9.65 -1.37
C PRO A 306 7.63 -9.21 -1.46
N HIS A 307 6.75 -10.12 -1.86
CA HIS A 307 5.30 -9.90 -1.88
C HIS A 307 4.61 -10.62 -0.72
N ALA A 308 3.41 -10.14 -0.37
CA ALA A 308 2.49 -10.80 0.52
C ALA A 308 2.14 -12.18 -0.04
N ASN A 309 2.18 -13.13 0.87
CA ASN A 309 1.92 -14.52 0.60
C ASN A 309 0.44 -14.83 0.86
N GLU A 310 -0.28 -15.23 -0.20
CA GLU A 310 -1.68 -15.64 -0.12
C GLU A 310 -1.85 -17.14 0.18
N MET A 311 -0.75 -17.92 0.18
CA MET A 311 -0.74 -19.38 0.29
C MET A 311 -0.46 -19.91 1.72
N ASN A 312 -0.56 -19.06 2.76
CA ASN A 312 -0.27 -19.41 4.17
C ASN A 312 1.12 -20.05 4.43
N GLU A 313 2.09 -19.82 3.55
CA GLU A 313 3.48 -20.24 3.73
C GLU A 313 4.24 -19.33 4.70
N HIS A 314 5.40 -19.78 5.17
CA HIS A 314 6.16 -19.11 6.21
C HIS A 314 7.17 -18.13 5.62
N TYR A 315 7.00 -16.83 5.86
CA TYR A 315 7.99 -15.82 5.46
C TYR A 315 9.39 -16.13 5.99
N CYS A 316 10.41 -15.73 5.23
CA CYS A 316 11.79 -15.95 5.59
C CYS A 316 12.15 -15.30 6.94
N ARG A 317 12.49 -16.13 7.94
CA ARG A 317 12.89 -15.67 9.28
C ARG A 317 14.18 -14.84 9.32
N ARG A 318 14.94 -14.81 8.22
CA ARG A 318 16.15 -13.99 8.07
C ARG A 318 15.88 -12.55 7.65
N TRP A 319 14.62 -12.17 7.43
CA TRP A 319 14.28 -10.78 7.19
C TRP A 319 14.52 -9.94 8.44
N VAL A 320 15.14 -8.77 8.26
CA VAL A 320 15.27 -7.77 9.34
C VAL A 320 13.91 -7.40 9.91
N SER A 321 12.86 -7.38 9.08
CA SER A 321 11.49 -7.09 9.50
C SER A 321 10.92 -8.06 10.53
N ILE A 322 11.36 -9.33 10.52
CA ILE A 322 11.01 -10.33 11.53
C ILE A 322 11.99 -10.23 12.71
N ARG A 323 13.29 -10.12 12.43
CA ARG A 323 14.32 -10.00 13.48
C ARG A 323 14.06 -8.83 14.42
N THR A 324 13.62 -7.67 13.92
CA THR A 324 13.32 -6.50 14.76
C THR A 324 12.19 -6.77 15.75
N ILE A 325 11.19 -7.57 15.37
CA ILE A 325 10.11 -8.02 16.27
C ILE A 325 10.69 -8.90 17.38
N GLU A 326 11.45 -9.93 17.01
CA GLU A 326 12.05 -10.85 17.98
C GLU A 326 12.99 -10.13 18.96
N GLU A 327 13.83 -9.22 18.46
CA GLU A 327 14.77 -8.47 19.29
C GLU A 327 14.07 -7.43 20.17
N SER A 328 12.99 -6.80 19.69
CA SER A 328 12.13 -5.94 20.51
C SER A 328 11.55 -6.70 21.70
N LEU A 329 11.09 -7.94 21.50
CA LEU A 329 10.59 -8.83 22.56
C LEU A 329 11.69 -9.23 23.54
N LYS A 330 12.82 -9.75 23.03
CA LYS A 330 13.93 -10.21 23.86
C LYS A 330 14.50 -9.09 24.73
N GLN A 331 14.64 -7.89 24.17
CA GLN A 331 15.23 -6.74 24.84
C GLN A 331 14.20 -5.87 25.58
N LYS A 332 12.90 -6.18 25.46
CA LYS A 332 11.78 -5.39 26.02
C LYS A 332 11.85 -3.91 25.64
N LYS A 333 12.15 -3.64 24.36
CA LYS A 333 12.24 -2.28 23.81
C LYS A 333 10.95 -1.91 23.09
N ASN A 334 10.35 -0.78 23.46
CA ASN A 334 9.14 -0.24 22.82
C ASN A 334 9.36 0.17 21.36
N HIS A 335 10.60 0.53 21.00
CA HIS A 335 11.01 0.78 19.62
C HIS A 335 12.37 0.13 19.39
N PHE A 336 12.40 -0.84 18.48
CA PHE A 336 13.64 -1.46 18.04
C PHE A 336 13.83 -1.20 16.55
N PHE A 337 14.96 -0.59 16.19
CA PHE A 337 15.34 -0.34 14.79
C PHE A 337 16.57 -1.16 14.43
N ASP A 338 16.57 -1.71 13.22
CA ASP A 338 17.74 -2.35 12.62
C ASP A 338 17.72 -2.22 11.10
N ALA A 339 18.89 -2.46 10.49
CA ALA A 339 19.08 -2.42 9.04
C ALA A 339 19.77 -3.70 8.54
N GLN A 340 19.53 -4.04 7.28
CA GLN A 340 20.11 -5.22 6.65
C GLN A 340 20.28 -5.02 5.16
N ILE A 341 21.32 -5.64 4.60
CA ILE A 341 21.38 -5.91 3.16
C ILE A 341 20.80 -7.30 2.93
N SER A 342 19.61 -7.36 2.36
CA SER A 342 18.90 -8.59 1.99
C SER A 342 19.27 -8.98 0.58
N SER A 343 20.04 -10.07 0.43
CA SER A 343 20.41 -10.66 -0.86
C SER A 343 19.47 -11.81 -1.18
N TYR A 344 18.61 -11.66 -2.18
CA TYR A 344 17.63 -12.68 -2.55
C TYR A 344 18.27 -13.76 -3.42
N GLU A 345 18.21 -15.00 -2.95
CA GLU A 345 18.80 -16.16 -3.64
C GLU A 345 18.23 -16.35 -5.04
N ASN A 346 16.92 -16.14 -5.19
CA ASN A 346 16.19 -16.44 -6.44
C ASN A 346 16.38 -15.37 -7.52
N SER A 347 16.63 -14.11 -7.16
CA SER A 347 16.60 -12.98 -8.10
C SER A 347 17.92 -12.22 -8.23
N LYS A 348 18.97 -12.58 -7.47
CA LYS A 348 20.25 -11.84 -7.35
C LYS A 348 20.12 -10.37 -6.91
N ASN A 349 18.90 -9.92 -6.62
CA ASN A 349 18.63 -8.57 -6.17
C ASN A 349 19.09 -8.42 -4.72
N GLU A 350 19.73 -7.28 -4.44
CA GLU A 350 20.10 -6.89 -3.09
C GLU A 350 19.31 -5.65 -2.69
N TYR A 351 18.69 -5.69 -1.52
CA TYR A 351 17.96 -4.55 -0.98
C TYR A 351 18.60 -4.09 0.32
N LEU A 352 18.80 -2.79 0.46
CA LEU A 352 19.03 -2.17 1.77
C LEU A 352 17.66 -2.00 2.43
N VAL A 353 17.43 -2.73 3.51
CA VAL A 353 16.16 -2.75 4.23
C VAL A 353 16.33 -2.11 5.60
N PHE A 354 15.54 -1.08 5.85
CA PHE A 354 15.37 -0.46 7.16
C PHE A 354 14.11 -0.98 7.80
N SER A 355 14.15 -1.32 9.09
CA SER A 355 12.97 -1.82 9.80
C SER A 355 12.89 -1.30 11.22
N SER A 356 11.68 -0.90 11.63
CA SER A 356 11.34 -0.58 13.01
C SER A 356 10.22 -1.47 13.52
N ALA A 357 10.43 -2.12 14.66
CA ALA A 357 9.41 -2.84 15.40
C ALA A 357 8.93 -2.02 16.61
N THR A 358 7.61 -1.98 16.79
CA THR A 358 6.93 -1.34 17.93
C THR A 358 5.73 -2.18 18.35
N PRO A 359 5.29 -2.14 19.62
CA PRO A 359 3.99 -2.65 20.01
C PRO A 359 2.87 -2.11 19.11
N ASP A 360 1.85 -2.92 18.87
CA ASP A 360 0.63 -2.43 18.23
C ASP A 360 -0.16 -1.61 19.27
N PRO A 361 -0.46 -0.33 18.98
CA PRO A 361 -1.16 0.52 19.93
C PRO A 361 -2.63 0.13 20.17
N PHE A 362 -3.23 -0.68 19.30
CA PHE A 362 -4.67 -1.03 19.39
C PHE A 362 -4.89 -2.51 19.66
N LYS A 363 -3.89 -3.36 19.36
CA LYS A 363 -3.99 -4.80 19.55
C LYS A 363 -3.06 -5.26 20.68
N LEU A 364 -3.69 -5.66 21.78
CA LEU A 364 -2.97 -6.26 22.90
C LEU A 364 -2.15 -7.47 22.43
N ASP A 365 -0.96 -7.62 23.00
CA ASP A 365 -0.02 -8.71 22.70
C ASP A 365 0.31 -8.84 21.21
N CYS A 366 0.26 -7.74 20.46
CA CYS A 366 0.69 -7.70 19.08
C CYS A 366 1.87 -6.74 18.91
N ILE A 367 2.82 -7.14 18.08
CA ILE A 367 3.91 -6.29 17.62
C ILE A 367 3.78 -6.12 16.13
N ARG A 368 4.07 -4.90 15.67
CA ARG A 368 4.15 -4.58 14.26
C ARG A 368 5.57 -4.20 13.89
N SER A 369 5.96 -4.55 12.67
CA SER A 369 7.23 -4.14 12.07
C SER A 369 6.96 -3.42 10.77
N ILE A 370 7.49 -2.20 10.67
CA ILE A 370 7.40 -1.37 9.47
C ILE A 370 8.76 -1.37 8.80
N SER A 371 8.80 -1.64 7.51
CA SER A 371 10.04 -1.70 6.76
C SER A 371 9.96 -0.99 5.43
N VAL A 372 11.07 -0.37 5.02
CA VAL A 372 11.29 0.11 3.67
C VAL A 372 12.55 -0.53 3.11
N GLY A 373 12.42 -1.15 1.96
CA GLY A 373 13.53 -1.73 1.20
C GLY A 373 13.88 -0.87 0.00
N ILE A 374 15.17 -0.70 -0.24
CA ILE A 374 15.72 0.08 -1.36
C ILE A 374 16.60 -0.85 -2.19
N LEU A 375 16.27 -1.03 -3.47
CA LEU A 375 17.11 -1.83 -4.37
C LEU A 375 18.50 -1.20 -4.47
N ILE A 376 19.53 -2.00 -4.21
CA ILE A 376 20.92 -1.57 -4.25
C ILE A 376 21.36 -1.51 -5.70
N THR A 377 21.57 -0.29 -6.17
CA THR A 377 22.18 0.01 -7.47
C THR A 377 23.56 0.64 -7.28
N PRO A 378 24.40 0.74 -8.32
CA PRO A 378 25.64 1.51 -8.25
C PRO A 378 25.43 2.96 -7.77
N ALA A 379 24.29 3.57 -8.12
CA ALA A 379 23.93 4.91 -7.66
C ALA A 379 23.68 4.95 -6.15
N VAL A 380 22.97 3.95 -5.58
CA VAL A 380 22.77 3.82 -4.12
C VAL A 380 24.11 3.64 -3.41
N LYS A 381 24.97 2.74 -3.89
CA LYS A 381 26.30 2.51 -3.30
C LYS A 381 27.15 3.79 -3.27
N LYS A 382 27.10 4.61 -4.32
CA LYS A 382 27.81 5.90 -4.37
C LYS A 382 27.18 6.95 -3.45
N LYS A 383 25.86 6.95 -3.30
CA LYS A 383 25.14 7.96 -2.52
C LYS A 383 25.21 7.71 -1.01
N PHE A 384 25.17 6.45 -0.59
CA PHE A 384 25.09 6.07 0.83
C PHE A 384 26.47 5.61 1.31
N LYS A 385 27.17 6.45 2.05
CA LYS A 385 28.59 6.18 2.38
C LYS A 385 28.79 4.95 3.24
N PHE A 386 27.82 4.60 4.09
CA PHE A 386 27.87 3.42 4.93
C PHE A 386 27.73 2.09 4.15
N MET A 387 27.38 2.12 2.86
CA MET A 387 27.33 0.92 2.03
C MET A 387 28.70 0.27 1.78
N GLU A 388 29.79 1.04 1.94
CA GLU A 388 31.16 0.54 1.86
C GLU A 388 31.69 0.04 3.20
N SER A 389 30.98 0.34 4.29
CA SER A 389 31.34 -0.09 5.63
C SER A 389 30.78 -1.47 5.94
N ASN A 390 31.47 -2.25 6.77
CA ASN A 390 30.95 -3.51 7.32
C ASN A 390 29.91 -3.30 8.44
N SER A 391 29.31 -2.11 8.55
CA SER A 391 28.36 -1.77 9.61
C SER A 391 26.99 -2.44 9.42
N ILE A 392 26.56 -2.65 8.17
CA ILE A 392 25.26 -3.26 7.86
C ILE A 392 25.44 -4.74 7.55
N LYS A 393 24.73 -5.59 8.29
CA LYS A 393 24.76 -7.03 8.09
C LYS A 393 24.16 -7.39 6.73
N LYS A 394 24.95 -8.04 5.88
CA LYS A 394 24.46 -8.70 4.67
C LYS A 394 24.00 -10.11 5.00
N GLN A 395 22.80 -10.50 4.56
CA GLN A 395 22.31 -11.87 4.66
C GLN A 395 21.65 -12.34 3.37
N VAL A 396 21.84 -13.63 3.09
CA VAL A 396 21.10 -14.34 2.04
C VAL A 396 19.72 -14.72 2.58
N VAL A 397 18.68 -14.30 1.87
CA VAL A 397 17.28 -14.46 2.24
C VAL A 397 16.47 -15.09 1.10
N GLY A 398 15.32 -15.66 1.45
CA GLY A 398 14.28 -16.05 0.51
C GLY A 398 13.02 -15.20 0.68
N VAL A 399 11.95 -15.54 -0.04
CA VAL A 399 10.62 -14.96 0.18
C VAL A 399 9.88 -15.73 1.27
N THR A 400 9.61 -17.01 1.02
CA THR A 400 9.02 -17.95 1.98
C THR A 400 9.91 -19.17 2.15
N CYS A 401 9.79 -19.90 3.25
CA CYS A 401 10.59 -21.09 3.51
C CYS A 401 10.29 -22.18 2.46
N GLU A 402 9.03 -22.35 2.11
CA GLU A 402 8.48 -23.34 1.18
C GLU A 402 9.02 -23.20 -0.25
N THR A 403 9.42 -21.99 -0.64
CA THR A 403 9.97 -21.67 -1.97
C THR A 403 11.48 -21.40 -1.96
N CYS A 404 12.12 -21.38 -0.79
CA CYS A 404 13.48 -20.91 -0.62
C CYS A 404 14.55 -21.97 -0.90
N ALA A 405 15.47 -21.69 -1.82
CA ALA A 405 16.57 -22.57 -2.21
C ALA A 405 17.78 -22.57 -1.26
N VAL A 406 17.80 -21.71 -0.23
CA VAL A 406 18.92 -21.62 0.71
C VAL A 406 19.10 -22.95 1.45
N LYS A 407 20.25 -23.59 1.21
CA LYS A 407 20.65 -24.85 1.84
C LYS A 407 21.10 -24.62 3.29
N ASN A 408 20.86 -25.60 4.17
CA ASN A 408 21.28 -25.59 5.58
C ASN A 408 20.88 -24.31 6.35
N CYS A 409 19.69 -23.78 6.05
CA CYS A 409 19.14 -22.62 6.74
C CYS A 409 18.69 -23.01 8.16
N LEU A 410 19.41 -22.55 9.18
CA LEU A 410 19.11 -22.83 10.60
C LEU A 410 17.82 -22.16 11.07
N GLU A 411 17.40 -21.10 10.40
CA GLU A 411 16.21 -20.30 10.71
C GLU A 411 14.98 -20.72 9.89
N ARG A 412 15.06 -21.85 9.18
CA ARG A 412 13.99 -22.34 8.30
C ARG A 412 12.80 -22.81 9.15
N ALA A 413 11.64 -22.19 8.94
CA ALA A 413 10.39 -22.55 9.62
C ALA A 413 9.69 -23.77 8.98
N SER A 414 9.88 -23.98 7.68
CA SER A 414 9.18 -25.02 6.92
C SER A 414 10.07 -25.61 5.80
N PRO A 415 9.96 -26.91 5.47
CA PRO A 415 10.68 -27.52 4.35
C PRO A 415 10.32 -26.84 3.00
N PRO A 416 11.24 -26.83 2.01
CA PRO A 416 11.04 -26.16 0.73
C PRO A 416 10.13 -26.96 -0.23
N ILE A 417 8.93 -27.34 0.22
CA ILE A 417 8.02 -28.26 -0.48
C ILE A 417 7.62 -27.77 -1.88
N GLN A 418 7.42 -26.46 -2.07
CA GLN A 418 7.04 -25.91 -3.37
C GLN A 418 8.21 -25.90 -4.34
N LEU A 419 9.41 -25.60 -3.83
CA LEU A 419 10.63 -25.68 -4.62
C LEU A 419 10.93 -27.12 -5.06
N GLU A 420 10.74 -28.09 -4.16
CA GLU A 420 10.92 -29.51 -4.45
C GLU A 420 9.91 -29.98 -5.51
N GLN A 421 8.64 -29.59 -5.38
CA GLN A 421 7.61 -29.91 -6.37
C GLN A 421 7.91 -29.29 -7.74
N LYS A 422 8.33 -28.02 -7.77
CA LYS A 422 8.75 -27.35 -9.01
C LYS A 422 9.91 -28.09 -9.68
N THR A 423 10.95 -28.39 -8.92
CA THR A 423 12.14 -29.11 -9.40
C THR A 423 11.76 -30.50 -9.94
N ARG A 424 10.85 -31.20 -9.26
CA ARG A 424 10.32 -32.50 -9.73
C ARG A 424 9.58 -32.37 -11.06
N ASN A 425 8.73 -31.35 -11.22
CA ASN A 425 7.97 -31.12 -12.44
C ASN A 425 8.92 -30.80 -13.62
N GLU A 426 9.92 -29.94 -13.40
CA GLU A 426 10.95 -29.61 -14.40
C GLU A 426 11.76 -30.84 -14.83
N ASN A 427 12.19 -31.66 -13.87
CA ASN A 427 12.87 -32.93 -14.18
C ASN A 427 11.98 -33.91 -14.94
N THR A 428 10.69 -33.97 -14.59
CA THR A 428 9.71 -34.82 -15.28
C THR A 428 9.52 -34.36 -16.73
N ASP A 429 9.39 -33.06 -16.98
CA ASP A 429 9.29 -32.50 -18.33
C ASP A 429 10.54 -32.82 -19.16
N LEU A 430 11.75 -32.63 -18.60
CA LEU A 430 13.00 -32.99 -19.28
C LEU A 430 13.03 -34.47 -19.68
N ILE A 431 12.58 -35.37 -18.80
CA ILE A 431 12.47 -36.80 -19.12
C ILE A 431 11.43 -37.02 -20.22
N VAL A 432 10.25 -36.42 -20.13
CA VAL A 432 9.20 -36.54 -21.16
C VAL A 432 9.71 -36.08 -22.53
N GLN A 433 10.41 -34.95 -22.61
CA GLN A 433 11.01 -34.47 -23.86
C GLN A 433 12.04 -35.45 -24.44
N GLN A 434 12.86 -36.09 -23.60
CA GLN A 434 13.78 -37.13 -24.04
C GLN A 434 13.05 -38.35 -24.62
N TYR A 435 11.94 -38.76 -24.00
CA TYR A 435 11.10 -39.84 -24.51
C TYR A 435 10.42 -39.44 -25.83
N MET A 436 9.85 -38.24 -25.92
CA MET A 436 9.25 -37.74 -27.16
C MET A 436 10.27 -37.71 -28.30
N ALA A 437 11.49 -37.23 -28.06
CA ALA A 437 12.57 -37.22 -29.05
C ALA A 437 13.06 -38.62 -29.43
N LYS A 438 13.01 -39.59 -28.51
CA LYS A 438 13.41 -40.98 -28.77
C LYS A 438 12.40 -41.76 -29.64
N PHE A 439 11.12 -41.41 -29.53
CA PHE A 439 10.02 -42.11 -30.21
C PHE A 439 9.36 -41.30 -31.32
N SER A 440 9.90 -40.12 -31.67
CA SER A 440 9.63 -39.38 -32.91
C SER A 440 10.65 -39.77 -33.97
#